data_AF-A0A353PS50-F1
#
_entry.id   AF-A0A353PS50-F1
#
_cell.length_a   1.000
_cell.length_b   1.000
_cell.length_c   1.000
_cell.angle_alpha   90.00
_cell.angle_beta   90.00
_cell.angle_gamma   90.00
#
_symmetry.space_group_name_H-M   'P 1'
#
loop_
_entity.id
_entity.type
_entity.pdbx_description
1 polymer ?
#
loop_
_entity_poly.entity_id
_entity_poly.type
_entity_poly.pdbx_seq_one_letter_code
_entity_poly.pdbx_strand_id
1 'polypeptide(L)' 'VQENKRLSLLVGNERLMNTEKIAVDALAKEAEKQQGEGASLMYLALDKKLLALIAIEDEIKEDSIQAIQALKK' A
#
# COMPACT_ATOMS: atom_id res chain seq x y z
N VAL A 1 -6.18 33.43 -18.19
CA VAL A 1 -6.34 32.93 -16.80
C VAL A 1 -6.14 31.43 -16.87
N GLN A 2 -5.11 30.87 -16.23
CA GLN A 2 -4.96 29.41 -16.14
C GLN A 2 -6.07 28.89 -15.20
N GLU A 3 -6.95 28.05 -15.70
CA GLU A 3 -7.94 27.37 -14.87
C GLU A 3 -7.23 26.45 -13.87
N ASN A 4 -7.43 26.69 -12.58
CA ASN A 4 -7.03 25.76 -11.53
C ASN A 4 -7.92 24.52 -11.59
N LYS A 5 -7.52 23.51 -12.36
CA LYS A 5 -8.19 22.20 -12.39
C LYS A 5 -7.97 21.49 -11.05
N ARG A 6 -9.05 21.24 -10.31
CA ARG A 6 -9.00 20.41 -9.09
C ARG A 6 -8.92 18.94 -9.48
N LEU A 7 -7.90 18.26 -8.96
CA LEU A 7 -7.69 16.82 -9.09
C LEU A 7 -8.13 16.15 -7.79
N SER A 8 -8.83 15.01 -7.89
CA SER A 8 -9.20 14.21 -6.72
C SER A 8 -8.17 13.10 -6.54
N LEU A 9 -7.35 13.21 -5.49
CA LEU A 9 -6.34 12.23 -5.12
C LEU A 9 -6.80 11.40 -3.93
N LEU A 10 -6.64 10.07 -4.02
CA LEU A 10 -6.92 9.14 -2.94
C LEU A 10 -5.67 8.31 -2.65
N VAL A 11 -5.34 8.18 -1.37
CA VAL A 11 -4.25 7.34 -0.88
C VAL A 11 -4.79 6.47 0.24
N GLY A 12 -4.57 5.16 0.17
CA GLY A 12 -4.93 4.27 1.27
C GLY A 12 -4.88 2.80 0.88
N ASN A 13 -5.42 1.96 1.74
CA ASN A 13 -5.42 0.51 1.54
C ASN A 13 -6.48 0.04 0.54
N GLU A 14 -6.49 -1.26 0.26
CA GLU A 14 -7.44 -1.90 -0.65
C GLU A 14 -8.90 -1.68 -0.24
N ARG A 15 -9.20 -1.68 1.07
CA ARG A 15 -10.56 -1.43 1.58
C ARG A 15 -11.07 -0.04 1.18
N LEU A 16 -10.21 0.99 1.22
CA LEU A 16 -10.56 2.33 0.76
C LEU A 16 -10.85 2.30 -0.75
N MET A 17 -10.00 1.67 -1.55
CA MET A 17 -10.19 1.57 -3.01
C MET A 17 -11.51 0.88 -3.36
N ASN A 18 -11.83 -0.22 -2.68
CA ASN A 18 -13.10 -0.93 -2.85
C ASN A 18 -14.31 -0.06 -2.47
N THR A 19 -14.21 0.72 -1.40
CA THR A 19 -15.27 1.66 -0.97
C THR A 19 -15.51 2.74 -2.02
N GLU A 20 -14.44 3.26 -2.62
CA GLU A 20 -14.49 4.28 -3.68
C GLU A 20 -14.73 3.71 -5.09
N LYS A 21 -14.91 2.37 -5.20
CA LYS A 21 -15.12 1.62 -6.44
C LYS A 21 -13.97 1.78 -7.45
N ILE A 22 -12.74 1.75 -6.94
CA ILE A 22 -11.52 1.84 -7.72
C ILE A 22 -10.96 0.43 -7.88
N ALA A 23 -10.84 -0.04 -9.12
CA ALA A 23 -10.30 -1.36 -9.42
C ALA A 23 -8.79 -1.40 -9.15
N VAL A 24 -8.35 -2.43 -8.42
CA VAL A 24 -6.94 -2.64 -8.07
C VAL A 24 -6.29 -3.83 -8.76
N ASP A 25 -7.05 -4.58 -9.55
CA ASP A 25 -6.64 -5.85 -10.18
C ASP A 25 -5.36 -5.72 -11.01
N ALA A 26 -5.13 -4.55 -11.60
CA ALA A 26 -3.95 -4.24 -12.39
C ALA A 26 -2.63 -4.40 -11.60
N LEU A 27 -2.66 -4.23 -10.28
CA LEU A 27 -1.50 -4.33 -9.39
C LEU A 27 -1.61 -5.48 -8.38
N ALA A 28 -2.63 -6.34 -8.47
CA ALA A 28 -2.88 -7.40 -7.49
C ALA A 28 -1.70 -8.37 -7.32
N LYS A 29 -1.04 -8.76 -8.42
CA LYS A 29 0.14 -9.65 -8.36
C LYS A 29 1.32 -9.03 -7.63
N GLU A 30 1.58 -7.74 -7.86
CA GLU A 30 2.66 -7.04 -7.18
C GLU A 30 2.30 -6.84 -5.71
N ALA A 31 1.04 -6.52 -5.42
CA ALA A 31 0.54 -6.41 -4.05
C ALA A 31 0.72 -7.71 -3.27
N GLU A 32 0.31 -8.85 -3.82
CA GLU A 32 0.47 -10.16 -3.18
C GLU A 32 1.95 -10.48 -2.92
N LYS A 33 2.83 -10.21 -3.90
CA LYS A 33 4.27 -10.44 -3.74
C LYS A 33 4.84 -9.62 -2.59
N GLN A 34 4.60 -8.31 -2.60
CA GLN A 34 5.13 -7.38 -1.62
C GLN A 34 4.58 -7.64 -0.20
N GLN A 35 3.29 -7.99 -0.09
CA GLN A 35 2.71 -8.45 1.18
C GLN A 35 3.36 -9.75 1.68
N GLY A 36 3.67 -10.67 0.78
CA GLY A 36 4.40 -11.90 1.10
C GLY A 36 5.80 -11.65 1.64
N GLU A 37 6.44 -10.55 1.22
CA GLU A 37 7.73 -10.07 1.72
C GLU A 37 7.60 -9.27 3.05
N GLY A 38 6.37 -9.07 3.54
CA GLY A 38 6.09 -8.38 4.79
C GLY A 38 5.87 -6.87 4.63
N ALA A 39 5.80 -6.35 3.41
CA ALA A 39 5.58 -4.94 3.15
C ALA A 39 4.14 -4.52 3.48
N SER A 40 4.00 -3.31 4.04
CA SER A 40 2.71 -2.62 4.15
C SER A 40 2.39 -1.88 2.85
N LEU A 41 1.15 -2.01 2.35
CA LEU A 41 0.77 -1.48 1.04
C LEU A 41 -0.18 -0.28 1.11
N MET A 42 0.07 0.70 0.25
CA MET A 42 -0.85 1.80 -0.04
C MET A 42 -1.07 1.98 -1.54
N TYR A 43 -2.32 2.10 -1.95
CA TYR A 43 -2.73 2.41 -3.31
C TYR A 43 -2.89 3.93 -3.47
N LEU A 44 -2.49 4.44 -4.64
CA LEU A 44 -2.67 5.83 -5.04
C LEU A 44 -3.62 5.87 -6.24
N ALA A 45 -4.66 6.67 -6.15
CA ALA A 45 -5.61 6.86 -7.24
C ALA A 45 -5.87 8.34 -7.52
N LEU A 46 -6.12 8.65 -8.79
CA LEU A 46 -6.48 9.98 -9.27
C LEU A 46 -7.77 9.89 -10.09
N ASP A 47 -8.75 10.72 -9.75
CA ASP A 47 -10.05 10.77 -10.41
C ASP A 47 -10.66 9.36 -10.61
N LYS A 48 -10.62 8.56 -9.53
CA LYS A 48 -11.08 7.15 -9.45
C LYS A 48 -10.33 6.14 -10.31
N LYS A 49 -9.14 6.50 -10.80
CA LYS A 49 -8.25 5.57 -11.51
C LYS A 49 -7.06 5.24 -10.64
N LEU A 50 -6.81 3.95 -10.44
CA LEU A 50 -5.59 3.49 -9.81
C LEU A 50 -4.39 3.96 -10.64
N LEU A 51 -3.42 4.59 -9.98
CA LEU A 51 -2.17 5.07 -10.58
C LEU A 51 -0.96 4.26 -10.13
N ALA A 52 -0.89 3.94 -8.84
CA ALA A 52 0.29 3.30 -8.27
C ALA A 52 -0.02 2.47 -7.03
N LEU A 53 0.92 1.58 -6.72
CA LEU A 53 1.05 0.86 -5.48
C LEU A 53 2.36 1.31 -4.81
N ILE A 54 2.30 1.59 -3.52
CA ILE A 54 3.42 1.99 -2.68
C ILE A 54 3.61 0.88 -1.65
N ALA A 55 4.77 0.22 -1.69
CA ALA A 55 5.20 -0.72 -0.66
C ALA A 55 6.06 0.02 0.37
N ILE A 56 5.72 -0.16 1.65
CA ILE A 56 6.44 0.36 2.79
C ILE A 56 7.05 -0.84 3.51
N GLU A 57 8.36 -0.95 3.43
CA GLU A 57 9.14 -2.01 4.09
C GLU A 57 9.91 -1.39 5.25
N ASP A 58 9.85 -2.05 6.41
CA ASP A 58 10.74 -1.76 7.52
C ASP A 58 11.94 -2.70 7.45
N GLU A 59 13.14 -2.15 7.60
CA GLU A 59 14.36 -2.95 7.69
C GLU A 59 14.30 -3.84 8.96
N ILE A 60 14.45 -5.15 8.78
CA ILE A 60 14.47 -6.10 9.90
C ILE A 60 15.76 -5.87 10.70
N LYS A 61 15.63 -5.45 11.96
CA LYS A 61 16.76 -5.32 12.88
C LYS A 61 17.18 -6.70 13.41
N GLU A 62 18.47 -6.94 13.54
CA GLU A 62 19.01 -8.21 14.09
C GLU A 62 18.43 -8.55 15.48
N ASP A 63 18.18 -7.52 16.29
CA ASP A 63 17.61 -7.62 17.64
C ASP A 63 16.17 -8.17 17.63
N SER A 64 15.42 -8.00 16.53
CA SER A 64 14.04 -8.45 16.43
C SER A 64 13.93 -9.98 16.50
N ILE A 65 14.90 -10.71 15.96
CA ILE A 65 14.94 -12.17 16.01
C ILE A 65 15.14 -12.64 17.45
N GLN A 66 16.10 -12.03 18.15
CA GLN A 66 16.42 -12.36 19.54
C GLN A 66 15.24 -12.06 20.47
N ALA A 67 14.56 -10.93 20.27
CA ALA A 67 13.39 -10.54 21.06
C ALA A 67 12.21 -11.52 20.89
N ILE A 68 11.92 -11.96 19.66
CA ILE A 68 10.85 -12.94 19.40
C ILE A 68 11.19 -14.30 20.05
N GLN A 69 12.45 -14.74 20.00
CA GLN A 69 12.88 -15.98 20.66
C GLN A 69 12.73 -15.91 22.19
N ALA A 70 13.02 -14.75 22.78
CA ALA A 70 12.87 -14.54 24.22
C ALA A 70 11.39 -14.56 24.67
N LEU A 71 10.47 -14.01 23.88
CA LEU A 71 9.02 -14.00 24.18
C LEU A 71 8.31 -15.35 23.99
N LYS A 72 8.91 -16.28 23.24
CA LYS A 72 8.34 -17.62 23.00
C LYS A 72 8.70 -18.65 24.08
N LYS A 73 9.44 -18.26 25.12
CA LYS A 73 9.70 -19.07 26.33
C LYS A 73 8.67 -18.77 27.41
#